data_AF-A0A835E667-F1
#
_entry.id   AF-A0A835E667-F1
#
_cell.length_a   1.000
_cell.length_b   1.000
_cell.length_c   1.000
_cell.angle_alpha   90.00
_cell.angle_beta   90.00
_cell.angle_gamma   90.00
#
_symmetry.space_group_name_H-M   'P 1'
#
loop_
_entity.id
_entity.type
_entity.pdbx_description
1 polymer ?
#
loop_
_entity_poly.entity_id
_entity_poly.type
_entity_poly.pdbx_seq_one_letter_code
_entity_poly.pdbx_strand_id
1 'polypeptide(L)'
;MFEVSQSLQEIVEGARRNFRCGVDDEMSLRGHVDCGRGRAHYALVDLATELQWDQYRRLVKKTSVACLEVVVDISGSATRNDGLQEERRKFVPQGATQESTIS
;
A
#
# COMPACT_ATOMS: atom_id res chain seq x y z
N MET A 1 12.05 -1.80 -9.45
CA MET A 1 11.88 -0.35 -9.65
C MET A 1 11.01 -0.17 -10.88
N PHE A 2 9.85 0.50 -10.76
CA PHE A 2 8.92 0.68 -11.88
C PHE A 2 9.40 1.81 -12.81
N GLU A 3 10.43 1.54 -13.62
CA GLU A 3 11.01 2.53 -14.54
C GLU A 3 10.44 2.45 -15.98
N VAL A 4 9.69 1.39 -16.30
CA VAL A 4 9.17 1.14 -17.66
C VAL A 4 7.68 1.48 -17.75
N SER A 5 7.18 1.74 -18.96
CA SER A 5 5.77 1.93 -19.30
C SER A 5 4.91 0.69 -19.08
N GLN A 6 5.00 0.08 -17.89
CA GLN A 6 4.29 -1.15 -17.60
C GLN A 6 2.79 -0.89 -17.58
N SER A 7 2.02 -1.77 -18.20
CA SER A 7 0.56 -1.78 -18.07
C SER A 7 0.17 -2.24 -16.66
N LEU A 8 -1.06 -1.95 -16.22
CA LEU A 8 -1.57 -2.51 -14.97
C LEU A 8 -1.55 -4.04 -15.02
N GLN A 9 -1.88 -4.64 -16.17
CA GLN A 9 -1.83 -6.09 -16.36
C GLN A 9 -0.44 -6.67 -16.11
N GLU A 10 0.62 -6.08 -16.66
CA GLU A 10 1.99 -6.56 -16.46
C GLU A 10 2.40 -6.52 -14.97
N ILE A 11 1.91 -5.52 -14.23
CA ILE A 11 2.14 -5.40 -12.79
C ILE A 11 1.39 -6.49 -12.04
N VAL A 12 0.13 -6.74 -12.39
CA VAL A 12 -0.67 -7.82 -11.80
C VAL A 12 -0.03 -9.18 -12.05
N GLU A 13 0.39 -9.47 -13.28
CA GLU A 13 1.06 -10.73 -13.63
C GLU A 13 2.40 -10.88 -12.91
N GLY A 14 3.19 -9.80 -12.85
CA GLY A 14 4.43 -9.76 -12.08
C GLY A 14 4.19 -10.01 -10.59
N ALA A 15 3.17 -9.38 -10.00
CA ALA A 15 2.78 -9.59 -8.61
C ALA A 15 2.34 -11.03 -8.36
N ARG A 16 1.50 -11.60 -9.24
CA ARG A 16 1.09 -13.01 -9.13
C ARG A 16 2.29 -13.96 -9.15
N ARG A 17 3.24 -13.73 -10.04
CA ARG A 17 4.47 -14.53 -10.12
C ARG A 17 5.34 -14.38 -8.88
N ASN A 18 5.51 -13.16 -8.36
CA ASN A 18 6.37 -12.87 -7.22
C ASN A 18 5.80 -13.41 -5.91
N PHE A 19 4.49 -13.28 -5.70
CA PHE A 19 3.83 -13.72 -4.48
C PHE A 19 3.30 -15.16 -4.53
N ARG A 20 3.49 -15.87 -5.65
CA ARG A 20 2.97 -17.24 -5.88
C ARG A 20 1.47 -17.31 -5.60
N CYS A 21 0.75 -16.27 -6.02
CA CYS A 21 -0.69 -16.13 -5.88
C CYS A 21 -1.37 -17.11 -6.85
N GLY A 22 -2.26 -17.95 -6.33
CA GLY A 22 -3.01 -18.93 -7.11
C GLY A 22 -3.97 -18.26 -8.11
N VAL A 23 -4.53 -19.06 -9.02
CA VAL A 23 -5.56 -18.59 -9.96
C VAL A 23 -6.84 -18.20 -9.20
N ASP A 24 -7.15 -18.93 -8.12
CA ASP A 24 -8.34 -18.73 -7.29
C ASP A 24 -8.16 -17.69 -6.18
N ASP A 25 -6.95 -17.13 -6.05
CA ASP A 25 -6.67 -16.07 -5.10
C ASP A 25 -7.06 -14.72 -5.71
N GLU A 26 -7.86 -13.98 -4.95
CA GLU A 26 -8.21 -12.60 -5.29
C GLU A 26 -7.00 -11.70 -5.02
N MET A 27 -6.73 -10.79 -5.97
CA MET A 27 -5.63 -9.84 -5.87
C MET A 27 -6.15 -8.44 -6.19
N SER A 28 -5.85 -7.49 -5.31
CA SER A 28 -6.10 -6.07 -5.56
C SER A 28 -4.82 -5.25 -5.40
N LEU A 29 -4.70 -4.16 -6.17
CA LEU A 29 -3.54 -3.28 -6.16
C LEU A 29 -3.96 -1.90 -5.68
N ARG A 30 -3.14 -1.31 -4.79
CA ARG A 30 -3.31 0.05 -4.30
C ARG A 30 -2.02 0.83 -4.44
N GLY A 31 -2.08 2.00 -5.05
CA GLY A 31 -0.95 2.91 -5.18
C GLY A 31 -0.75 3.70 -3.88
N HIS A 32 0.50 3.81 -3.45
CA HIS A 32 0.88 4.59 -2.27
C HIS A 32 1.18 6.05 -2.66
N VAL A 33 0.61 7.01 -1.93
CA VAL A 33 0.78 8.44 -2.17
C VAL A 33 1.15 9.13 -0.85
N ASP A 34 2.26 9.87 -0.85
CA ASP A 34 2.58 10.81 0.23
C ASP A 34 1.77 12.10 0.06
N CYS A 35 0.90 12.36 1.04
CA CYS A 35 0.06 13.56 1.07
C CYS A 35 0.43 14.51 2.21
N GLY A 36 1.50 14.24 2.95
CA GLY A 36 1.72 14.82 4.25
C GLY A 36 2.48 16.14 4.31
N ARG A 37 2.95 16.69 3.18
CA ARG A 37 3.65 17.99 3.09
C ARG A 37 4.68 18.21 4.22
N GLY A 38 5.46 17.18 4.55
CA GLY A 38 6.45 17.22 5.64
C GLY A 38 6.07 16.48 6.93
N ARG A 39 4.88 15.88 7.01
CA ARG A 39 4.53 14.85 7.99
C ARG A 39 4.33 13.51 7.29
N ALA A 40 4.54 12.38 7.96
CA ALA A 40 4.19 11.08 7.40
C ALA A 40 2.67 10.93 7.33
N HIS A 41 2.06 11.28 6.20
CA HIS A 41 0.65 11.02 5.92
C HIS A 41 0.56 10.33 4.58
N TYR A 42 0.04 9.11 4.60
CA TYR A 42 0.01 8.21 3.47
C TYR A 42 -1.42 7.90 3.11
N ALA A 43 -1.75 8.06 1.83
CA ALA A 43 -3.02 7.66 1.26
C ALA A 43 -2.81 6.48 0.31
N LEU A 44 -3.76 5.55 0.31
CA LEU A 44 -3.84 4.46 -0.66
C LEU A 44 -4.90 4.81 -1.71
N VAL A 45 -4.55 4.59 -2.98
CA VAL A 45 -5.45 4.83 -4.12
C VAL A 45 -5.67 3.51 -4.84
N ASP A 46 -6.93 3.13 -5.08
CA ASP A 46 -7.25 1.89 -5.76
C ASP A 46 -6.81 1.90 -7.23
N LEU A 47 -6.15 0.83 -7.66
CA LEU A 47 -5.64 0.62 -9.01
C LEU A 47 -6.36 -0.56 -9.67
N ALA A 48 -7.66 -0.41 -9.92
CA ALA A 48 -8.49 -1.45 -10.52
C ALA A 48 -8.52 -1.40 -12.06
N THR A 49 -8.13 -0.27 -12.65
CA THR A 49 -8.22 -0.02 -14.09
C THR A 49 -6.96 0.63 -14.63
N GLU A 50 -6.68 0.42 -15.92
CA GLU A 50 -5.57 1.10 -16.62
C GLU A 50 -5.65 2.63 -16.53
N LEU A 51 -6.87 3.19 -16.50
CA LEU A 51 -7.07 4.63 -16.32
C LEU A 51 -6.59 5.09 -14.93
N GLN A 52 -6.97 4.37 -13.87
CA GLN A 52 -6.51 4.68 -12.51
C GLN A 52 -4.99 4.49 -12.37
N TRP A 53 -4.43 3.48 -13.03
CA TRP A 53 -3.00 3.27 -13.10
C TRP A 53 -2.26 4.45 -13.75
N ASP A 54 -2.71 4.90 -14.93
CA ASP A 54 -2.11 6.06 -15.61
C ASP A 54 -2.25 7.34 -14.77
N GLN A 55 -3.41 7.57 -14.16
CA GLN A 55 -3.63 8.69 -13.25
C GLN A 55 -2.69 8.66 -12.06
N TYR A 56 -2.52 7.50 -11.42
CA TYR A 56 -1.58 7.30 -10.32
C TYR A 56 -0.13 7.59 -10.73
N ARG A 57 0.31 7.08 -11.89
CA ARG A 57 1.66 7.36 -12.40
C ARG A 57 1.89 8.85 -12.64
N ARG A 58 0.90 9.55 -13.21
CA ARG A 58 0.96 11.00 -13.43
C ARG A 58 0.95 11.77 -12.11
N LEU A 59 0.21 11.31 -11.12
CA LEU A 59 0.17 11.91 -9.78
C LEU A 59 1.53 11.80 -9.11
N VAL A 60 2.11 10.60 -9.05
CA VAL A 60 3.43 10.36 -8.42
C VAL A 60 4.51 11.25 -9.03
N LYS A 61 4.54 11.43 -10.36
CA LYS A 61 5.47 12.34 -11.04
C LYS A 61 5.37 13.81 -10.59
N LYS A 62 4.24 14.22 -10.03
CA LYS A 62 4.00 15.59 -9.53
C LYS A 62 4.26 15.73 -8.02
N THR A 63 4.53 14.62 -7.33
CA THR A 63 4.80 14.59 -5.89
C THR A 63 6.30 14.49 -5.61
N SER A 64 6.68 14.61 -4.35
CA SER A 64 8.07 14.49 -3.90
C SER A 64 8.55 13.05 -3.71
N VAL A 65 7.74 12.03 -4.04
CA VAL A 65 8.14 10.63 -3.84
C VAL A 65 9.15 10.21 -4.90
N ALA A 66 10.17 9.45 -4.48
CA ALA A 66 11.28 9.05 -5.34
C ALA A 66 10.95 7.88 -6.28
N CYS A 67 9.85 7.16 -6.03
CA CYS A 67 9.46 5.99 -6.81
C CYS A 67 7.94 5.74 -6.78
N LEU A 68 7.46 4.96 -7.75
CA LEU A 68 6.14 4.35 -7.70
C LEU A 68 6.15 3.22 -6.68
N GLU A 69 5.16 3.18 -5.80
CA GLU A 69 5.01 2.15 -4.79
C GLU A 69 3.59 1.60 -4.83
N VAL A 70 3.46 0.28 -5.00
CA VAL A 70 2.19 -0.41 -5.13
C VAL A 70 2.09 -1.46 -4.04
N VAL A 71 1.03 -1.38 -3.26
CA VAL A 71 0.63 -2.38 -2.27
C VAL A 71 -0.24 -3.42 -2.97
N VAL A 72 0.08 -4.69 -2.77
CA VAL A 72 -0.69 -5.82 -3.28
C VAL A 72 -1.43 -6.45 -2.11
N ASP A 73 -2.75 -6.48 -2.19
CA ASP A 73 -3.61 -7.20 -1.27
C ASP A 73 -3.96 -8.55 -1.89
N ILE A 74 -3.79 -9.63 -1.13
CA ILE A 74 -4.06 -10.99 -1.58
C ILE A 74 -4.99 -11.64 -0.57
N SER A 75 -6.25 -11.82 -0.97
CA SER A 75 -7.23 -12.59 -0.22
C SER A 75 -7.33 -13.99 -0.81
N GLY A 76 -6.89 -14.98 -0.05
CA GLY A 76 -7.09 -16.39 -0.43
C GLY A 76 -8.55 -16.78 -0.28
N SER A 77 -9.04 -17.64 -1.18
CA SER A 77 -10.25 -18.41 -0.88
C SER A 77 -10.00 -19.25 0.37
N ALA A 78 -10.99 -19.37 1.26
CA ALA A 78 -10.88 -19.83 2.64
C ALA A 78 -10.51 -21.34 2.82
N THR A 79 -9.41 -21.77 2.21
CA THR A 79 -8.74 -23.06 2.43
C THR A 79 -7.24 -22.88 2.63
N ARG A 80 -6.81 -21.70 3.08
CA ARG A 80 -5.47 -21.48 3.63
C ARG A 80 -5.60 -21.19 5.13
N ASN A 81 -5.95 -22.23 5.90
CA ASN A 81 -5.53 -22.25 7.29
C ASN A 81 -3.99 -22.20 7.25
N ASP A 82 -3.43 -21.06 7.64
CA ASP A 82 -2.26 -20.95 8.51
C ASP A 82 -1.64 -19.52 8.42
N GLY A 83 -1.88 -18.72 9.46
CA GLY A 83 -0.75 -18.05 10.12
C GLY A 83 -0.45 -16.57 9.91
N LEU A 84 -1.26 -15.75 9.23
CA LEU A 84 -1.11 -14.29 9.32
C LEU A 84 -1.92 -13.75 10.49
N GLN A 85 -1.38 -13.97 11.68
CA GLN A 85 -1.81 -13.31 12.90
C GLN A 85 -1.70 -11.80 12.64
N GLU A 86 -2.85 -11.11 12.68
CA GLU A 86 -2.88 -9.67 12.85
C GLU A 86 -2.05 -9.33 14.10
N GLU A 87 -0.78 -8.93 13.93
CA GLU A 87 -0.12 -8.04 14.88
C GLU A 87 -0.84 -6.69 14.78
N ARG A 88 -2.07 -6.62 15.30
CA ARG A 88 -2.62 -5.37 15.84
C ARG A 88 -1.70 -5.01 17.00
N ARG A 89 -0.55 -4.40 16.70
CA ARG A 89 0.21 -3.64 17.68
C ARG A 89 -0.76 -2.62 18.24
N LYS A 90 -1.26 -2.91 19.43
CA LYS A 90 -2.03 -1.97 20.24
C LYS A 90 -1.11 -0.77 20.40
N PHE A 91 -1.37 0.28 19.63
CA PHE A 91 -0.81 1.60 19.91
C PHE A 91 -1.39 1.98 21.26
N VAL A 92 -0.59 1.77 22.31
CA VAL A 92 -0.81 2.35 23.63
C VAL A 92 -0.04 3.66 23.58
N PRO A 93 -0.70 4.83 23.49
CA PRO A 93 -0.01 6.08 23.73
C PRO A 93 0.40 6.07 25.20
N GLN A 94 1.67 5.84 25.49
CA GLN A 94 2.20 6.15 26.82
C GLN A 94 2.04 7.65 27.00
N GLY A 95 1.18 8.01 27.96
CA GLY A 95 0.89 9.39 28.31
C GLY A 95 2.18 10.17 28.50
N ALA A 96 2.29 11.28 27.76
CA ALA A 96 3.31 12.27 28.00
C ALA A 96 3.11 12.82 29.42
N THR A 97 4.07 12.53 30.30
CA THR A 97 4.17 13.19 31.59
C THR A 97 4.43 14.67 31.36
N GLN A 98 3.39 15.50 31.55
CA GLN A 98 3.56 16.91 31.88
C GLN A 98 2.67 17.20 33.08
N GLU A 99 3.22 17.01 34.28
CA GLU A 99 2.78 17.80 35.43
C GLU A 99 3.73 18.98 35.55
N SER A 100 3.27 20.13 35.09
CA SER A 100 3.75 21.42 35.56
C SER A 100 2.51 22.15 36.04
N THR A 101 2.36 22.28 37.36
CA THR A 101 1.45 23.26 37.95
C THR A 101 2.21 23.96 39.06
N ILE A 102 2.39 25.25 38.81
CA ILE A 102 2.87 26.27 39.72
C ILE A 102 1.73 26.58 40.69
N SER A 103 1.97 26.49 42.00
CA SER A 103 1.41 27.37 43.04
C SER A 103 2.21 27.21 44.33
#